data_AF-A0A350YEP0-F1
#
_entry.id   AF-A0A350YEP0-F1
#
_cell.length_a   1.000
_cell.length_b   1.000
_cell.length_c   1.000
_cell.angle_alpha   90.00
_cell.angle_beta   90.00
_cell.angle_gamma   90.00
#
_symmetry.space_group_name_H-M   'P 1'
#
loop_
_entity.id
_entity.type
_entity.pdbx_description
1 polymer ?
#
loop_
_entity_poly.entity_id
_entity_poly.type
_entity_poly.pdbx_seq_one_letter_code
_entity_poly.pdbx_strand_id
1 'polypeptide(L)'
;MNANQDEVIKANILIVDDTPQNLQVLSATLSEQGYKIRGVVKGQMAIRAARSSPPDLILLDIRMPEMDGYQVCEHLKADPQTRDIPVIFISALDDVFDKVKAFTVGGVDYITKPFQVEEVLARVENQLTIQRLSKQLQQQNQKLQQEIEERMKAEKAAEAASKAKTEFLANMSHELRTPLNAILGFSQVMSRDSALSTEQREYLGIINRSGEHLLELINDVLDLSKIEAGMISLYESNFDLYHLLDNLEEMFEIKAEQKNLQLIFIVPSNVPQYIKSDAKKLRVCLINLLGNAIKFTEYGTVTLRVTADVATDVATDVATDGVTDVTD
;
A
#
# COMPACT_ATOMS: atom_id res chain seq x y z
N MET A 1 -36.51 -12.27 -44.68
CA MET A 1 -35.30 -11.62 -45.25
C MET A 1 -34.38 -11.34 -44.08
N ASN A 2 -33.32 -12.12 -44.01
CA ASN A 2 -32.51 -12.32 -42.80
C ASN A 2 -31.65 -11.09 -42.49
N ALA A 3 -31.65 -10.71 -41.23
CA ALA A 3 -30.73 -9.75 -40.66
C ALA A 3 -29.31 -10.34 -40.68
N ASN A 4 -28.36 -9.60 -41.24
CA ASN A 4 -26.93 -9.78 -41.00
C ASN A 4 -26.68 -9.62 -39.49
N GLN A 5 -26.51 -10.74 -38.78
CA GLN A 5 -25.75 -10.74 -37.54
C GLN A 5 -24.29 -10.90 -37.94
N ASP A 6 -23.47 -9.89 -37.68
CA ASP A 6 -22.02 -10.02 -37.77
C ASP A 6 -21.60 -11.11 -36.77
N GLU A 7 -21.37 -12.34 -37.27
CA GLU A 7 -20.90 -13.44 -36.45
C GLU A 7 -19.57 -13.04 -35.80
N VAL A 8 -19.56 -12.94 -34.47
CA VAL A 8 -18.35 -12.66 -33.69
C VAL A 8 -17.41 -13.85 -33.84
N ILE A 9 -16.38 -13.69 -34.67
CA ILE A 9 -15.35 -14.70 -34.91
C ILE A 9 -14.61 -14.98 -33.60
N LYS A 10 -14.63 -16.23 -33.11
CA LYS A 10 -14.00 -16.63 -31.85
C LYS A 10 -12.47 -16.59 -31.91
N ALA A 11 -11.89 -17.10 -33.00
CA ALA A 11 -10.45 -17.14 -33.27
C ALA A 11 -10.18 -17.54 -34.73
N ASN A 12 -8.97 -17.27 -35.21
CA ASN A 12 -8.47 -17.69 -36.52
C ASN A 12 -7.61 -18.95 -36.36
N ILE A 13 -7.98 -20.03 -37.05
CA ILE A 13 -7.24 -21.30 -36.98
C ILE A 13 -6.69 -21.63 -38.37
N LEU A 14 -5.40 -22.00 -38.41
CA LEU A 14 -4.76 -22.53 -39.61
C LEU A 14 -4.72 -24.06 -39.50
N ILE A 15 -5.29 -24.76 -40.47
CA ILE A 15 -5.26 -26.22 -40.56
C ILE A 15 -4.32 -26.60 -41.69
N VAL A 16 -3.39 -27.50 -41.40
CA VAL A 16 -2.37 -27.97 -42.32
C VAL A 16 -2.46 -29.49 -42.39
N ASP A 17 -2.98 -30.02 -43.50
CA ASP A 17 -3.13 -31.46 -43.72
C ASP A 17 -3.10 -31.71 -45.23
N ASP A 18 -2.31 -32.70 -45.68
CA ASP A 18 -2.14 -33.00 -47.10
C ASP A 18 -3.35 -33.72 -47.71
N THR A 19 -4.26 -34.22 -46.87
CA THR A 19 -5.46 -34.94 -47.23
C THR A 19 -6.67 -33.98 -47.28
N PRO A 20 -7.22 -33.67 -48.47
CA PRO A 20 -8.29 -32.68 -48.62
C PRO A 20 -9.56 -33.00 -47.80
N GLN A 21 -9.85 -34.29 -47.59
CA GLN A 21 -10.99 -34.73 -46.80
C GLN A 21 -10.86 -34.31 -45.32
N ASN A 22 -9.67 -34.44 -44.72
CA ASN A 22 -9.43 -34.03 -43.33
C ASN A 22 -9.60 -32.51 -43.19
N LEU A 23 -9.04 -31.75 -44.13
CA LEU A 23 -9.23 -30.30 -44.19
C LEU A 23 -10.70 -29.92 -44.27
N GLN A 24 -11.49 -30.58 -45.12
CA GLN A 24 -12.90 -30.27 -45.28
C GLN A 24 -13.70 -30.56 -44.01
N VAL A 25 -13.48 -31.72 -43.38
CA VAL A 25 -14.18 -32.11 -42.14
C VAL A 25 -13.83 -31.15 -41.01
N LEU A 26 -12.54 -30.93 -40.72
CA LEU A 26 -12.12 -30.04 -39.64
C LEU A 26 -12.54 -28.59 -39.90
N SER A 27 -12.48 -28.12 -41.14
CA SER A 27 -12.91 -26.76 -41.49
C SER A 27 -14.41 -26.58 -41.28
N ALA A 28 -15.24 -27.54 -41.71
CA ALA A 28 -16.69 -27.47 -41.51
C ALA A 28 -17.04 -27.46 -40.01
N THR A 29 -16.52 -28.43 -39.27
CA THR A 29 -16.77 -28.58 -37.83
C THR A 29 -16.35 -27.36 -37.02
N LEU A 30 -15.15 -26.82 -37.26
CA LEU A 30 -14.67 -25.65 -36.50
C LEU A 30 -15.38 -24.36 -36.96
N SER A 31 -15.74 -24.24 -38.24
CA SER A 31 -16.49 -23.07 -38.72
C SER A 31 -17.89 -23.01 -38.09
N GLU A 32 -18.58 -24.15 -37.93
CA GLU A 32 -19.87 -24.24 -37.23
C GLU A 32 -19.78 -23.77 -35.77
N GLN A 33 -18.61 -23.88 -35.14
CA GLN A 33 -18.38 -23.41 -33.78
C GLN A 33 -17.97 -21.93 -33.69
N GLY A 34 -17.95 -21.21 -34.83
CA GLY A 34 -17.65 -19.78 -34.90
C GLY A 34 -16.16 -19.45 -35.06
N TYR A 35 -15.32 -20.41 -35.46
CA TYR A 35 -13.91 -20.17 -35.78
C TYR A 35 -13.73 -19.81 -37.25
N LYS A 36 -12.79 -18.91 -37.55
CA LYS A 36 -12.41 -18.58 -38.91
C LYS A 36 -11.26 -19.48 -39.36
N ILE A 37 -11.52 -20.34 -40.33
CA ILE A 37 -10.57 -21.37 -40.75
C ILE A 37 -9.82 -20.99 -42.02
N ARG A 38 -8.51 -21.22 -42.03
CA ARG A 38 -7.68 -21.27 -43.25
C ARG A 38 -7.10 -22.67 -43.37
N GLY A 39 -7.37 -23.36 -44.48
CA GLY A 39 -6.77 -24.66 -44.80
C GLY A 39 -5.62 -24.52 -45.79
N VAL A 40 -4.54 -25.27 -45.58
CA VAL A 40 -3.43 -25.41 -46.54
C VAL A 40 -2.98 -26.86 -46.60
N VAL A 41 -2.54 -27.32 -47.78
CA VAL A 41 -2.17 -28.73 -48.03
C VAL A 41 -0.66 -29.00 -48.04
N LYS A 42 0.18 -27.97 -47.90
CA LYS A 42 1.64 -28.09 -47.94
C LYS A 42 2.30 -27.33 -46.79
N GLY A 43 3.31 -27.94 -46.16
CA GLY A 43 4.07 -27.33 -45.06
C GLY A 43 4.68 -25.97 -45.40
N GLN A 44 5.26 -25.81 -46.59
CA GLN A 44 5.81 -24.52 -47.02
C GLN A 44 4.76 -23.41 -47.14
N MET A 45 3.52 -23.76 -47.52
CA MET A 45 2.40 -22.82 -47.55
C MET A 45 1.95 -22.46 -46.13
N ALA A 46 1.98 -23.41 -45.20
CA ALA A 46 1.66 -23.15 -43.80
C ALA A 46 2.57 -22.09 -43.18
N ILE A 47 3.89 -22.21 -43.36
CA ILE A 47 4.86 -21.22 -42.85
C ILE A 47 4.59 -19.83 -43.45
N ARG A 48 4.35 -19.76 -44.77
CA ARG A 48 4.03 -18.48 -45.44
C ARG A 48 2.71 -17.89 -44.97
N ALA A 49 1.68 -18.71 -44.81
CA ALA A 49 0.36 -18.29 -44.37
C ALA A 49 0.36 -17.81 -42.91
N ALA A 50 1.12 -18.47 -42.04
CA ALA A 50 1.28 -18.06 -40.65
C ALA A 50 2.05 -16.74 -40.53
N ARG A 51 3.05 -16.50 -41.37
CA ARG A 51 3.77 -15.21 -41.40
C ARG A 51 2.93 -14.07 -41.94
N SER A 52 2.22 -14.28 -43.07
CA SER A 52 1.47 -13.22 -43.72
C SER A 52 0.24 -12.78 -42.93
N SER A 53 -0.40 -13.72 -42.24
CA SER A 53 -1.51 -13.44 -41.34
C SER A 53 -1.50 -14.48 -40.22
N PRO A 54 -0.88 -14.15 -39.07
CA PRO A 54 -0.76 -15.04 -37.92
C PRO A 54 -2.11 -15.57 -37.43
N PRO A 55 -2.31 -16.90 -37.39
CA PRO A 55 -3.46 -17.49 -36.73
C PRO A 55 -3.30 -17.47 -35.20
N ASP A 56 -4.41 -17.64 -34.50
CA ASP A 56 -4.44 -17.81 -33.04
C ASP A 56 -4.03 -19.24 -32.64
N LEU A 57 -4.22 -20.23 -33.53
CA LEU A 57 -3.83 -21.62 -33.33
C LEU A 57 -3.57 -22.36 -34.66
N ILE A 58 -2.66 -23.34 -34.64
CA ILE A 58 -2.36 -24.19 -35.81
C ILE A 58 -2.68 -25.64 -35.49
N LEU A 59 -3.50 -26.27 -36.32
CA LEU A 59 -3.66 -27.72 -36.38
C LEU A 59 -2.75 -28.26 -37.49
N LEU A 60 -1.81 -29.14 -37.13
CA LEU A 60 -0.72 -29.53 -38.03
C LEU A 60 -0.58 -31.04 -38.15
N ASP A 61 -0.90 -31.57 -39.32
CA ASP A 61 -0.62 -32.97 -39.63
C ASP A 61 0.90 -33.24 -39.61
N ILE A 62 1.28 -34.37 -39.04
CA ILE A 62 2.69 -34.75 -38.93
C ILE A 62 3.18 -35.31 -40.27
N ARG A 63 2.39 -36.17 -40.91
CA ARG A 63 2.83 -36.90 -42.11
C ARG A 63 2.39 -36.17 -43.36
N MET A 64 3.28 -35.36 -43.91
CA MET A 64 3.06 -34.64 -45.17
C MET A 64 4.22 -34.85 -46.16
N PRO A 65 3.97 -34.82 -47.48
CA PRO A 65 5.01 -34.88 -48.50
C PRO A 65 5.93 -33.65 -48.46
N GLU A 66 7.17 -33.84 -48.91
CA GLU A 66 8.24 -32.81 -49.01
C GLU A 66 8.75 -32.30 -47.66
N MET A 67 7.85 -31.84 -46.77
CA MET A 67 8.17 -31.27 -45.47
C MET A 67 7.18 -31.78 -44.43
N ASP A 68 7.69 -32.46 -43.40
CA ASP A 68 6.85 -33.02 -42.33
C ASP A 68 6.38 -31.95 -41.34
N GLY A 69 5.38 -32.28 -40.52
CA GLY A 69 4.83 -31.35 -39.53
C GLY A 69 5.86 -30.91 -38.48
N TYR A 70 6.84 -31.74 -38.12
CA TYR A 70 7.86 -31.36 -37.16
C TYR A 70 8.75 -30.24 -37.71
N GLN A 71 9.20 -30.38 -38.94
CA GLN A 71 9.99 -29.36 -39.64
C GLN A 71 9.22 -28.05 -39.77
N VAL A 72 7.91 -28.12 -40.09
CA VAL A 72 7.05 -26.92 -40.12
C VAL A 72 7.01 -26.25 -38.75
N CYS A 73 6.80 -27.02 -37.68
CA CYS A 73 6.75 -26.49 -36.32
C CYS A 73 8.08 -25.83 -35.92
N GLU A 74 9.21 -26.46 -36.18
CA GLU A 74 10.53 -25.88 -35.91
C GLU A 74 10.72 -24.52 -36.61
N HIS A 75 10.32 -24.40 -37.87
CA HIS A 75 10.37 -23.14 -38.61
C HIS A 75 9.47 -22.07 -38.00
N LEU A 76 8.27 -22.44 -37.55
CA LEU A 76 7.34 -21.53 -36.88
C LEU A 76 7.87 -21.07 -35.52
N LYS A 77 8.51 -21.96 -34.76
CA LYS A 77 9.07 -21.68 -33.43
C LYS A 77 10.39 -20.90 -33.47
N ALA A 78 11.17 -21.02 -34.54
CA ALA A 78 12.37 -20.20 -34.74
C ALA A 78 12.03 -18.72 -34.99
N ASP A 79 10.88 -18.43 -35.60
CA ASP A 79 10.50 -17.09 -36.04
C ASP A 79 9.85 -16.25 -34.92
N PRO A 80 10.35 -15.04 -34.61
CA PRO A 80 9.74 -14.13 -33.63
C PRO A 80 8.25 -13.82 -33.83
N GLN A 81 7.76 -13.82 -35.08
CA GLN A 81 6.36 -13.47 -35.37
C GLN A 81 5.40 -14.64 -35.13
N THR A 82 5.89 -15.88 -35.19
CA THR A 82 5.03 -17.09 -35.13
C THR A 82 5.35 -18.00 -33.95
N ARG A 83 6.43 -17.75 -33.21
CA ARG A 83 6.89 -18.66 -32.14
C ARG A 83 5.89 -18.89 -31.02
N ASP A 84 5.09 -17.89 -30.71
CA ASP A 84 4.12 -17.94 -29.62
C ASP A 84 2.75 -18.52 -30.05
N ILE A 85 2.60 -18.88 -31.33
CA ILE A 85 1.37 -19.49 -31.83
C ILE A 85 1.32 -20.95 -31.36
N PRO A 86 0.26 -21.40 -30.65
CA PRO A 86 0.12 -22.78 -30.24
C PRO A 86 -0.06 -23.69 -31.46
N VAL A 87 0.73 -24.77 -31.49
CA VAL A 87 0.65 -25.81 -32.53
C VAL A 87 0.16 -27.09 -31.88
N ILE A 88 -1.01 -27.58 -32.32
CA ILE A 88 -1.53 -28.90 -31.98
C ILE A 88 -1.24 -29.82 -33.16
N PHE A 89 -0.49 -30.88 -32.90
CA PHE A 89 -0.20 -31.87 -33.93
C PHE A 89 -1.38 -32.81 -34.17
N ILE A 90 -1.52 -33.32 -35.39
CA ILE A 90 -2.43 -34.42 -35.71
C ILE A 90 -1.56 -35.59 -36.21
N SER A 91 -1.59 -36.73 -35.52
CA SER A 91 -0.80 -37.93 -35.87
C SER A 91 -1.66 -39.19 -35.96
N ALA A 92 -1.16 -40.27 -36.53
CA ALA A 92 -1.79 -41.59 -36.44
C ALA A 92 -1.54 -42.26 -35.07
N LEU A 93 -2.36 -43.26 -34.74
CA LEU A 93 -2.40 -43.89 -33.41
C LEU A 93 -1.12 -44.66 -32.99
N ASP A 94 -0.19 -44.95 -33.91
CA ASP A 94 0.79 -46.03 -33.76
C ASP A 94 2.25 -45.62 -33.48
N ASP A 95 2.55 -44.40 -33.02
CA ASP A 95 3.93 -44.10 -32.60
C ASP A 95 4.01 -43.31 -31.29
N VAL A 96 4.48 -43.97 -30.23
CA VAL A 96 4.78 -43.33 -28.93
C VAL A 96 5.94 -42.33 -29.09
N PHE A 97 6.84 -42.56 -30.06
CA PHE A 97 7.94 -41.62 -30.36
C PHE A 97 7.42 -40.29 -30.93
N ASP A 98 6.26 -40.28 -31.59
CA ASP A 98 5.70 -39.06 -32.19
C ASP A 98 5.28 -38.02 -31.14
N LYS A 99 4.83 -38.47 -29.96
CA LYS A 99 4.34 -37.59 -28.89
C LYS A 99 5.49 -36.84 -28.22
N VAL A 100 6.56 -37.56 -27.87
CA VAL A 100 7.74 -36.93 -27.23
C VAL A 100 8.42 -35.96 -28.18
N LYS A 101 8.50 -36.30 -29.47
CA LYS A 101 9.07 -35.42 -30.49
C LYS A 101 8.21 -34.18 -30.71
N ALA A 102 6.88 -34.30 -30.72
CA ALA A 102 5.95 -33.17 -30.86
C ALA A 102 6.18 -32.08 -29.82
N PHE A 103 6.33 -32.45 -28.54
CA PHE A 103 6.60 -31.46 -27.49
C PHE A 103 8.03 -30.90 -27.58
N THR A 104 9.01 -31.73 -27.96
CA THR A 104 10.42 -31.30 -28.11
C THR A 104 10.59 -30.20 -29.17
N VAL A 105 9.85 -30.28 -30.29
CA VAL A 105 9.89 -29.25 -31.34
C VAL A 105 9.04 -28.01 -31.05
N GLY A 106 8.36 -27.97 -29.90
CA GLY A 106 7.57 -26.82 -29.44
C GLY A 106 6.06 -26.92 -29.71
N GLY A 107 5.54 -28.10 -30.04
CA GLY A 107 4.10 -28.37 -30.03
C GLY A 107 3.55 -28.26 -28.61
N VAL A 108 2.34 -27.72 -28.48
CA VAL A 108 1.67 -27.57 -27.17
C VAL A 108 0.73 -28.72 -26.88
N ASP A 109 0.35 -29.49 -27.91
CA ASP A 109 -0.56 -30.61 -27.79
C ASP A 109 -0.53 -31.52 -29.03
N TYR A 110 -1.24 -32.65 -28.98
CA TYR A 110 -1.44 -33.55 -30.13
C TYR A 110 -2.83 -34.22 -30.12
N ILE A 111 -3.33 -34.60 -31.30
CA ILE A 111 -4.58 -35.33 -31.53
C ILE A 111 -4.27 -36.56 -32.38
N THR A 112 -4.88 -37.71 -32.06
CA THR A 112 -4.68 -38.94 -32.83
C THR A 112 -5.76 -39.17 -33.89
N LYS A 113 -5.38 -39.66 -35.07
CA LYS A 113 -6.25 -40.11 -36.17
C LYS A 113 -6.62 -41.59 -35.95
N PRO A 114 -7.90 -41.98 -36.14
CA PRO A 114 -9.04 -41.13 -36.50
C PRO A 114 -9.46 -40.22 -35.32
N PHE A 115 -9.64 -38.93 -35.59
CA PHE A 115 -9.98 -37.96 -34.55
C PHE A 115 -11.49 -37.90 -34.32
N GLN A 116 -11.89 -37.68 -33.06
CA GLN A 116 -13.27 -37.35 -32.69
C GLN A 116 -13.43 -35.83 -32.69
N VAL A 117 -14.56 -35.35 -33.20
CA VAL A 117 -14.86 -33.92 -33.31
C VAL A 117 -14.80 -33.24 -31.94
N GLU A 118 -15.35 -33.90 -30.93
CA GLU A 118 -15.40 -33.43 -29.55
C GLU A 118 -14.00 -33.30 -28.95
N GLU A 119 -13.08 -34.21 -29.28
CA GLU A 119 -11.69 -34.12 -28.83
C GLU A 119 -10.97 -32.92 -29.45
N VAL A 120 -11.13 -32.72 -30.77
CA VAL A 120 -10.52 -31.58 -31.48
C VAL A 120 -11.01 -30.26 -30.86
N LEU A 121 -12.32 -30.14 -30.65
CA LEU A 121 -12.92 -28.94 -30.07
C LEU A 121 -12.41 -28.66 -28.67
N ALA A 122 -12.40 -29.67 -27.80
CA ALA A 122 -11.94 -29.52 -26.43
C ALA A 122 -10.48 -29.06 -26.37
N ARG A 123 -9.59 -29.65 -27.19
CA ARG A 123 -8.17 -29.25 -27.20
C ARG A 123 -7.96 -27.86 -27.79
N VAL A 124 -8.64 -27.52 -28.88
CA VAL A 124 -8.60 -26.18 -29.47
C VAL A 124 -9.07 -25.12 -28.49
N GLU A 125 -10.21 -25.33 -27.82
CA GLU A 125 -10.76 -24.40 -26.83
C GLU A 125 -9.82 -24.23 -25.63
N ASN A 126 -9.26 -25.32 -25.13
CA ASN A 126 -8.33 -25.28 -24.01
C ASN A 126 -7.08 -24.45 -24.35
N GLN A 127 -6.44 -24.73 -25.50
CA GLN A 127 -5.22 -24.02 -25.90
C GLN A 127 -5.47 -22.53 -26.18
N LEU A 128 -6.59 -22.17 -26.82
CA LEU A 128 -6.97 -20.77 -27.02
C LEU A 128 -7.25 -20.07 -25.68
N THR A 129 -7.85 -20.77 -24.72
CA THR A 129 -8.11 -20.22 -23.38
C THR A 129 -6.80 -19.96 -22.63
N ILE A 130 -5.87 -20.93 -22.65
CA ILE A 130 -4.54 -20.77 -22.04
C ILE A 130 -3.80 -19.58 -22.65
N GLN A 131 -3.82 -19.43 -23.98
CA GLN A 131 -3.17 -18.30 -24.67
C GLN A 131 -3.77 -16.96 -24.27
N ARG A 132 -5.12 -16.86 -24.20
CA ARG A 132 -5.82 -15.65 -23.76
C ARG A 132 -5.48 -15.28 -22.32
N LEU A 133 -5.53 -16.25 -21.40
CA LEU A 133 -5.21 -16.04 -19.99
C LEU A 133 -3.75 -15.63 -19.79
N SER A 134 -2.82 -16.28 -20.50
CA SER A 134 -1.39 -15.93 -20.45
C SER A 134 -1.16 -14.48 -20.91
N LYS A 135 -1.82 -14.06 -21.99
CA LYS A 135 -1.73 -12.67 -22.49
C LYS A 135 -2.31 -11.67 -21.50
N GLN A 136 -3.46 -11.98 -20.90
CA GLN A 136 -4.08 -11.13 -19.87
C GLN A 136 -3.18 -11.00 -18.63
N LEU A 137 -2.61 -12.11 -18.16
CA LEU A 137 -1.71 -12.13 -17.02
C LEU A 137 -0.45 -11.29 -17.28
N GLN A 138 0.14 -11.40 -18.48
CA GLN A 138 1.29 -10.59 -18.86
C GLN A 138 0.96 -9.10 -18.87
N GLN A 139 -0.20 -8.71 -19.41
CA GLN A 139 -0.66 -7.32 -19.39
C GLN A 139 -0.90 -6.81 -17.96
N GLN A 140 -1.51 -7.62 -17.10
CA GLN A 140 -1.72 -7.26 -15.70
C GLN A 140 -0.39 -7.11 -14.95
N ASN A 141 0.57 -8.00 -15.16
CA ASN A 141 1.90 -7.90 -14.55
C ASN A 141 2.63 -6.63 -14.98
N GLN A 142 2.56 -6.25 -16.27
CA GLN A 142 3.16 -5.02 -16.76
C GLN A 142 2.51 -3.78 -16.12
N LYS A 143 1.17 -3.76 -16.03
CA LYS A 143 0.45 -2.66 -15.37
C LYS A 143 0.80 -2.55 -13.89
N LEU A 144 0.85 -3.69 -13.19
CA LEU A 144 1.19 -3.73 -11.77
C LEU A 144 2.63 -3.24 -11.51
N GLN A 145 3.58 -3.61 -12.38
CA GLN A 145 4.96 -3.13 -12.28
C GLN A 145 5.04 -1.59 -12.42
N GLN A 146 4.30 -1.01 -13.36
CA GLN A 146 4.22 0.44 -13.53
C GLN A 146 3.63 1.12 -12.29
N GLU A 147 2.52 0.59 -11.75
CA GLU A 147 1.90 1.14 -10.54
C GLU A 147 2.83 1.07 -9.32
N ILE A 148 3.61 -0.01 -9.17
CA ILE A 148 4.59 -0.16 -8.09
C ILE A 148 5.70 0.90 -8.23
N GLU A 149 6.22 1.11 -9.44
CA GLU A 149 7.28 2.08 -9.68
C GLU A 149 6.81 3.52 -9.39
N GLU A 150 5.59 3.87 -9.82
CA GLU A 150 4.98 5.16 -9.53
C GLU A 150 4.77 5.37 -8.03
N ARG A 151 4.25 4.37 -7.32
CA ARG A 151 4.05 4.42 -5.86
C ARG A 151 5.38 4.59 -5.12
N MET A 152 6.40 3.82 -5.48
CA MET A 152 7.72 3.90 -4.86
C MET A 152 8.34 5.30 -5.02
N LYS A 153 8.17 5.91 -6.20
CA LYS A 153 8.63 7.28 -6.45
C LYS A 153 7.88 8.31 -5.60
N ALA A 154 6.56 8.17 -5.49
CA ALA A 154 5.74 9.05 -4.67
C ALA A 154 6.08 8.93 -3.17
N GLU A 155 6.25 7.70 -2.68
CA GLU A 155 6.64 7.41 -1.30
C GLU A 155 7.99 8.03 -0.96
N LYS A 156 9.01 7.83 -1.81
CA LYS A 156 10.33 8.44 -1.63
C LYS A 156 10.29 9.97 -1.63
N ALA A 157 9.46 10.58 -2.48
CA ALA A 157 9.28 12.03 -2.50
C ALA A 157 8.60 12.53 -1.22
N ALA A 158 7.58 11.82 -0.73
CA ALA A 158 6.89 12.13 0.52
C ALA A 158 7.83 12.00 1.74
N GLU A 159 8.65 10.95 1.79
CA GLU A 159 9.64 10.76 2.86
C GLU A 159 10.69 11.88 2.85
N ALA A 160 11.23 12.23 1.68
CA ALA A 160 12.16 13.34 1.55
C ALA A 160 11.55 14.68 1.99
N ALA A 161 10.30 14.94 1.61
CA ALA A 161 9.56 16.14 2.04
C ALA A 161 9.32 16.15 3.55
N SER A 162 8.96 15.01 4.14
CA SER A 162 8.76 14.87 5.59
C SER A 162 10.06 15.17 6.34
N LYS A 163 11.18 14.56 5.92
CA LYS A 163 12.50 14.81 6.51
C LYS A 163 12.91 16.29 6.41
N ALA A 164 12.72 16.90 5.25
CA ALA A 164 13.00 18.33 5.05
C ALA A 164 12.13 19.22 5.94
N LYS A 165 10.84 18.90 6.11
CA LYS A 165 9.92 19.59 7.05
C LYS A 165 10.47 19.52 8.47
N THR A 166 10.92 18.35 8.92
CA THR A 166 11.44 18.17 10.27
C THR A 166 12.76 18.91 10.51
N GLU A 167 13.70 18.85 9.56
CA GLU A 167 14.97 19.60 9.63
C GLU A 167 14.74 21.11 9.65
N PHE A 168 13.84 21.61 8.80
CA PHE A 168 13.46 23.02 8.79
C PHE A 168 12.92 23.48 10.14
N LEU A 169 12.00 22.73 10.73
CA LEU A 169 11.38 23.06 12.01
C LEU A 169 12.40 23.02 13.17
N ALA A 170 13.30 22.02 13.18
CA ALA A 170 14.35 21.94 14.19
C ALA A 170 15.27 23.18 14.15
N ASN A 171 15.66 23.63 12.95
CA ASN A 171 16.50 24.81 12.79
C ASN A 171 15.77 26.10 13.18
N MET A 172 14.52 26.27 12.72
CA MET A 172 13.70 27.42 13.07
C MET A 172 13.46 27.56 14.57
N SER A 173 13.30 26.44 15.30
CA SER A 173 13.22 26.45 16.77
C SER A 173 14.39 27.18 17.41
N HIS A 174 15.61 26.81 17.01
CA HIS A 174 16.82 27.31 17.62
C HIS A 174 17.05 28.80 17.27
N GLU A 175 16.72 29.17 16.03
CA GLU A 175 16.81 30.55 15.55
C GLU A 175 15.77 31.47 16.22
N LEU A 176 14.58 30.97 16.57
CA LEU A 176 13.57 31.75 17.28
C LEU A 176 13.83 31.84 18.79
N ARG A 177 14.31 30.76 19.43
CA ARG A 177 14.61 30.75 20.87
C ARG A 177 15.71 31.74 21.26
N THR A 178 16.75 31.86 20.44
CA THR A 178 17.93 32.67 20.76
C THR A 178 17.60 34.16 20.98
N PRO A 179 16.96 34.88 20.03
CA PRO A 179 16.60 36.29 20.23
C PRO A 179 15.52 36.45 21.31
N LEU A 180 14.60 35.50 21.43
CA LEU A 180 13.52 35.58 22.41
C LEU A 180 14.02 35.42 23.85
N ASN A 181 14.97 34.50 24.08
CA ASN A 181 15.66 34.36 25.37
C ASN A 181 16.46 35.61 25.73
N ALA A 182 17.04 36.32 24.75
CA ALA A 182 17.71 37.59 24.99
C ALA A 182 16.70 38.67 25.41
N ILE A 183 15.57 38.81 24.71
CA ILE A 183 14.50 39.76 25.05
C ILE A 183 13.98 39.51 26.47
N LEU A 184 13.67 38.25 26.79
CA LEU A 184 13.20 37.85 28.12
C LEU A 184 14.26 38.10 29.19
N GLY A 185 15.51 37.73 28.92
CA GLY A 185 16.63 37.95 29.85
C GLY A 185 16.83 39.44 30.17
N PHE A 186 16.86 40.31 29.15
CA PHE A 186 16.98 41.75 29.38
C PHE A 186 15.75 42.33 30.07
N SER A 187 14.54 41.89 29.69
CA SER A 187 13.30 42.32 30.34
C SER A 187 13.27 41.96 31.83
N GLN A 188 13.66 40.74 32.19
CA GLN A 188 13.77 40.29 33.58
C GLN A 188 14.84 41.05 34.37
N VAL A 189 15.99 41.34 33.76
CA VAL A 189 17.04 42.17 34.41
C VAL A 189 16.54 43.58 34.65
N MET A 190 15.92 44.21 33.65
CA MET A 190 15.35 45.56 33.78
C MET A 190 14.27 45.61 34.85
N SER A 191 13.43 44.57 34.94
CA SER A 191 12.33 44.50 35.93
C SER A 191 12.79 44.57 37.39
N ARG A 192 14.07 44.26 37.67
CA ARG A 192 14.67 44.35 39.02
C ARG A 192 15.14 45.75 39.39
N ASP A 193 15.15 46.70 38.47
CA ASP A 193 15.55 48.08 38.77
C ASP A 193 14.48 48.79 39.62
N SER A 194 14.90 49.23 40.80
CA SER A 194 14.06 49.95 41.76
C SER A 194 13.67 51.36 41.30
N ALA A 195 14.36 51.92 40.30
CA ALA A 195 14.07 53.26 39.77
C ALA A 195 12.91 53.29 38.75
N LEU A 196 12.39 52.13 38.34
CA LEU A 196 11.31 52.04 37.36
C LEU A 196 9.99 52.58 37.91
N SER A 197 9.25 53.30 37.05
CA SER A 197 7.87 53.68 37.34
C SER A 197 6.94 52.46 37.35
N THR A 198 5.79 52.58 38.00
CA THR A 198 4.75 51.54 38.02
C THR A 198 4.33 51.12 36.61
N GLU A 199 4.18 52.08 35.71
CA GLU A 199 3.79 51.87 34.31
C GLU A 199 4.89 51.13 33.52
N GLN A 200 6.16 51.48 33.71
CA GLN A 200 7.29 50.78 33.09
C GLN A 200 7.41 49.32 33.56
N ARG A 201 7.16 49.08 34.84
CA ARG A 201 7.15 47.72 35.41
C ARG A 201 6.00 46.89 34.82
N GLU A 202 4.84 47.50 34.57
CA GLU A 202 3.71 46.85 33.90
C GLU A 202 4.03 46.50 32.44
N TYR A 203 4.64 47.41 31.67
CA TYR A 203 5.09 47.14 30.31
C TYR A 203 6.10 45.98 30.24
N LEU A 204 7.09 45.93 31.12
CA LEU A 204 8.02 44.81 31.22
C LEU A 204 7.31 43.49 31.58
N GLY A 205 6.30 43.55 32.46
CA GLY A 205 5.45 42.41 32.77
C GLY A 205 4.67 41.90 31.55
N ILE A 206 4.15 42.79 30.72
CA ILE A 206 3.47 42.44 29.45
C ILE A 206 4.46 41.80 28.48
N ILE A 207 5.66 42.36 28.31
CA ILE A 207 6.71 41.81 27.44
C ILE A 207 7.10 40.40 27.87
N ASN A 208 7.33 40.18 29.17
CA ASN A 208 7.68 38.84 29.68
C ASN A 208 6.56 37.82 29.44
N ARG A 209 5.32 38.13 29.84
CA ARG A 209 4.18 37.21 29.63
C ARG A 209 3.97 36.88 28.15
N SER A 210 4.11 37.87 27.28
CA SER A 210 3.95 37.69 25.83
C SER A 210 5.08 36.85 25.23
N GLY A 211 6.33 37.08 25.67
CA GLY A 211 7.50 36.33 25.20
C GLY A 211 7.52 34.89 25.70
N GLU A 212 7.15 34.65 26.96
CA GLU A 212 7.00 33.29 27.51
C GLU A 212 5.91 32.52 26.77
N HIS A 213 4.76 33.16 26.50
CA HIS A 213 3.69 32.52 25.73
C HIS A 213 4.11 32.19 24.30
N LEU A 214 4.89 33.07 23.65
CA LEU A 214 5.40 32.80 22.30
C LEU A 214 6.38 31.61 22.29
N LEU A 215 7.25 31.48 23.30
CA LEU A 215 8.13 30.33 23.44
C LEU A 215 7.33 29.03 23.60
N GLU A 216 6.28 29.06 24.42
CA GLU A 216 5.39 27.92 24.63
C GLU A 216 4.74 27.47 23.31
N LEU A 217 4.13 28.39 22.55
CA LEU A 217 3.54 28.10 21.24
C LEU A 217 4.55 27.51 20.25
N ILE A 218 5.76 28.06 20.19
CA ILE A 218 6.81 27.53 19.33
C ILE A 218 7.17 26.10 19.74
N ASN A 219 7.33 25.84 21.04
CA ASN A 219 7.65 24.51 21.54
C ASN A 219 6.54 23.50 21.24
N ASP A 220 5.27 23.88 21.40
CA ASP A 220 4.12 23.02 21.12
C ASP A 220 4.06 22.61 19.65
N VAL A 221 4.25 23.56 18.72
CA VAL A 221 4.26 23.28 17.28
C VAL A 221 5.39 22.32 16.90
N LEU A 222 6.55 22.45 17.54
CA LEU A 222 7.71 21.61 17.29
C LEU A 222 7.54 20.21 17.87
N ASP A 223 7.01 20.11 19.08
CA ASP A 223 6.73 18.83 19.70
C ASP A 223 5.68 18.06 18.89
N LEU A 224 4.62 18.72 18.42
CA LEU A 224 3.66 18.14 17.47
C LEU A 224 4.34 17.62 16.21
N SER A 225 5.23 18.43 15.62
CA SER A 225 5.91 18.05 14.38
C SER A 225 6.89 16.88 14.56
N LYS A 226 7.47 16.71 15.76
CA LYS A 226 8.28 15.53 16.09
C LYS A 226 7.43 14.29 16.33
N ILE A 227 6.22 14.43 16.89
CA ILE A 227 5.24 13.34 17.00
C ILE A 227 4.88 12.84 15.59
N GLU A 228 4.47 13.75 14.69
CA GLU A 228 4.08 13.41 13.32
C GLU A 228 5.20 12.68 12.55
N ALA A 229 6.46 13.04 12.80
CA ALA A 229 7.62 12.44 12.17
C ALA A 229 8.11 11.14 12.85
N GLY A 230 7.45 10.67 13.91
CA GLY A 230 7.87 9.48 14.66
C GLY A 230 9.22 9.61 15.37
N MET A 231 9.74 10.84 15.55
CA MET A 231 11.07 11.10 16.12
C MET A 231 11.06 11.31 17.65
N ILE A 232 9.93 11.06 18.32
CA ILE A 232 9.87 11.10 19.78
C ILE A 232 10.34 9.77 20.34
N SER A 233 11.37 9.83 21.17
CA SER A 233 11.79 8.74 22.02
C SER A 233 11.19 8.92 23.41
N LEU A 234 10.53 7.87 23.92
CA LEU A 234 10.11 7.79 25.31
C LEU A 234 11.30 7.33 26.16
N TYR A 235 11.60 8.08 27.23
CA TYR A 235 12.65 7.69 28.17
C TYR A 235 11.98 7.11 29.42
N GLU A 236 11.71 5.82 29.38
CA GLU A 236 11.12 5.11 30.51
C GLU A 236 12.07 5.09 31.71
N SER A 237 11.54 5.51 32.86
CA SER A 237 12.22 5.45 34.15
C SER A 237 11.24 5.05 35.23
N ASN A 238 11.75 4.47 36.31
CA ASN A 238 10.96 4.28 37.53
C ASN A 238 10.94 5.61 38.29
N PHE A 239 9.76 6.15 38.57
CA PHE A 239 9.61 7.39 39.34
C PHE A 239 8.42 7.31 40.28
N ASP A 240 8.43 8.19 41.29
CA ASP A 240 7.36 8.31 42.29
C ASP A 240 6.15 9.06 41.69
N LEU A 241 5.07 8.33 41.44
CA LEU A 241 3.83 8.85 40.89
C LEU A 241 3.11 9.77 41.88
N TYR A 242 3.09 9.43 43.17
CA TYR A 242 2.42 10.26 44.19
C TYR A 242 3.11 11.61 44.29
N HIS A 243 4.44 11.62 44.36
CA HIS A 243 5.20 12.86 44.33
C HIS A 243 4.90 13.69 43.07
N LEU A 244 4.77 13.06 41.89
CA LEU A 244 4.37 13.80 40.68
C LEU A 244 2.99 14.45 40.81
N LEU A 245 2.01 13.71 41.35
CA LEU A 245 0.64 14.16 41.52
C LEU A 245 0.52 15.27 42.57
N ASP A 246 1.19 15.12 43.72
CA ASP A 246 1.24 16.15 44.78
C ASP A 246 1.79 17.47 44.24
N ASN A 247 2.88 17.41 43.45
CA ASN A 247 3.44 18.59 42.80
C ASN A 247 2.47 19.24 41.79
N LEU A 248 1.62 18.45 41.13
CA LEU A 248 0.63 18.98 40.19
C LEU A 248 -0.55 19.62 40.94
N GLU A 249 -1.00 19.00 42.03
CA GLU A 249 -2.05 19.54 42.89
C GLU A 249 -1.63 20.91 43.44
N GLU A 250 -0.47 21.01 44.08
CA GLU A 250 0.08 22.27 44.60
C GLU A 250 0.19 23.35 43.51
N MET A 251 0.62 22.97 42.30
CA MET A 251 0.82 23.92 41.19
C MET A 251 -0.50 24.50 40.66
N PHE A 252 -1.59 23.75 40.71
CA PHE A 252 -2.89 24.15 40.15
C PHE A 252 -3.90 24.64 41.18
N GLU A 253 -3.69 24.37 42.47
CA GLU A 253 -4.54 24.81 43.58
C GLU A 253 -4.81 26.32 43.52
N ILE A 254 -3.76 27.13 43.43
CA ILE A 254 -3.87 28.61 43.36
C ILE A 254 -4.71 29.05 42.15
N LYS A 255 -4.56 28.39 41.00
CA LYS A 255 -5.31 28.74 39.77
C LYS A 255 -6.79 28.35 39.86
N ALA A 256 -7.09 27.23 40.52
CA ALA A 256 -8.46 26.79 40.76
C ALA A 256 -9.15 27.71 41.78
N GLU A 257 -8.47 28.08 42.87
CA GLU A 257 -8.98 29.01 43.89
C GLU A 257 -9.31 30.38 43.30
N GLN A 258 -8.45 30.92 42.43
CA GLN A 258 -8.68 32.20 41.75
C GLN A 258 -9.98 32.21 40.91
N LYS A 259 -10.44 31.04 40.45
CA LYS A 259 -11.71 30.88 39.72
C LYS A 259 -12.84 30.33 40.59
N ASN A 260 -12.64 30.18 41.90
CA ASN A 260 -13.58 29.53 42.83
C ASN A 260 -13.99 28.11 42.41
N LEU A 261 -13.07 27.35 41.82
CA LEU A 261 -13.27 25.96 41.45
C LEU A 261 -12.76 25.04 42.56
N GLN A 262 -13.43 23.91 42.76
CA GLN A 262 -12.86 22.81 43.57
C GLN A 262 -11.93 21.97 42.70
N LEU A 263 -10.71 21.70 43.17
CA LEU A 263 -9.77 20.79 42.52
C LEU A 263 -9.64 19.54 43.40
N ILE A 264 -9.86 18.35 42.83
CA ILE A 264 -9.86 17.08 43.58
C ILE A 264 -8.98 16.06 42.89
N PHE A 265 -7.99 15.52 43.61
CA PHE A 265 -7.19 14.38 43.16
C PHE A 265 -7.68 13.10 43.84
N ILE A 266 -8.08 12.11 43.04
CA ILE A 266 -8.57 10.81 43.52
C ILE A 266 -7.56 9.74 43.11
N VAL A 267 -6.78 9.26 44.07
CA VAL A 267 -5.78 8.19 43.89
C VAL A 267 -6.11 7.04 44.84
N PRO A 268 -6.73 5.94 44.35
CA PRO A 268 -7.05 4.80 45.18
C PRO A 268 -5.80 4.03 45.63
N SER A 269 -5.89 3.29 46.74
CA SER A 269 -4.75 2.58 47.34
C SER A 269 -4.20 1.41 46.53
N ASN A 270 -4.89 0.98 45.47
CA ASN A 270 -4.40 -0.05 44.55
C ASN A 270 -3.42 0.50 43.49
N VAL A 271 -3.22 1.83 43.43
CA VAL A 271 -2.26 2.46 42.53
C VAL A 271 -0.84 2.32 43.10
N PRO A 272 0.13 1.76 42.36
CA PRO A 272 1.50 1.63 42.84
C PRO A 272 2.20 2.98 42.97
N GLN A 273 3.01 3.16 44.02
CA GLN A 273 3.74 4.41 44.25
C GLN A 273 4.78 4.69 43.16
N TYR A 274 5.49 3.65 42.72
CA TYR A 274 6.49 3.76 41.67
C TYR A 274 5.98 3.13 40.38
N ILE A 275 5.96 3.90 39.29
CA ILE A 275 5.58 3.41 37.96
C ILE A 275 6.74 3.54 36.99
N LYS A 276 6.75 2.68 35.97
CA LYS A 276 7.70 2.73 34.86
C LYS A 276 7.08 3.47 33.69
N SER A 277 7.50 4.71 33.45
CA SER A 277 7.05 5.52 32.31
C SER A 277 8.01 6.71 32.09
N ASP A 278 7.74 7.56 31.10
CA ASP A 278 8.44 8.83 30.91
C ASP A 278 7.80 9.90 31.80
N ALA A 279 8.39 10.11 32.98
CA ALA A 279 7.91 11.07 33.98
C ALA A 279 7.74 12.49 33.42
N LYS A 280 8.65 12.91 32.52
CA LYS A 280 8.64 14.26 31.95
C LYS A 280 7.48 14.43 30.97
N LYS A 281 7.27 13.45 30.09
CA LYS A 281 6.16 13.48 29.13
C LYS A 281 4.82 13.34 29.83
N LEU A 282 4.70 12.44 30.82
CA LEU A 282 3.48 12.30 31.61
C LEU A 282 3.13 13.61 32.33
N ARG A 283 4.13 14.27 32.96
CA ARG A 283 3.93 15.58 33.58
C ARG A 283 3.37 16.59 32.59
N VAL A 284 3.97 16.72 31.40
CA VAL A 284 3.49 17.66 30.36
C VAL A 284 2.04 17.37 29.98
N CYS A 285 1.68 16.10 29.75
CA CYS A 285 0.30 15.72 29.44
C CYS A 285 -0.68 16.15 30.54
N LEU A 286 -0.37 15.85 31.80
CA LEU A 286 -1.23 16.20 32.93
C LEU A 286 -1.35 17.72 33.12
N ILE A 287 -0.27 18.48 32.93
CA ILE A 287 -0.29 19.95 32.97
C ILE A 287 -1.25 20.51 31.90
N ASN A 288 -1.18 19.99 30.68
CA ASN A 288 -2.03 20.47 29.59
C ASN A 288 -3.51 20.15 29.84
N LEU A 289 -3.81 18.95 30.33
CA LEU A 289 -5.18 18.53 30.65
C LEU A 289 -5.77 19.33 31.82
N LEU A 290 -5.06 19.41 32.94
CA LEU A 290 -5.51 20.17 34.13
C LEU A 290 -5.62 21.67 33.84
N GLY A 291 -4.64 22.22 33.11
CA GLY A 291 -4.66 23.61 32.69
C GLY A 291 -5.87 23.94 31.82
N ASN A 292 -6.21 23.07 30.86
CA ASN A 292 -7.42 23.23 30.05
C ASN A 292 -8.68 23.08 30.89
N ALA A 293 -8.77 22.07 31.76
CA ALA A 293 -9.93 21.87 32.63
C ALA A 293 -10.22 23.13 33.47
N ILE A 294 -9.22 23.65 34.20
CA ILE A 294 -9.40 24.87 35.01
C ILE A 294 -9.71 26.09 34.13
N LYS A 295 -9.10 26.19 32.95
CA LYS A 295 -9.35 27.31 32.02
C LYS A 295 -10.79 27.34 31.52
N PHE A 296 -11.34 26.19 31.14
CA PHE A 296 -12.64 26.10 30.47
C PHE A 296 -13.82 25.82 31.42
N THR A 297 -13.58 25.40 32.66
CA THR A 297 -14.62 25.33 33.70
C THR A 297 -14.89 26.72 34.29
N GLU A 298 -16.16 27.13 34.30
CA GLU A 298 -16.61 28.43 34.85
C GLU A 298 -17.04 28.32 36.32
N TYR A 299 -17.70 27.22 36.70
CA TYR A 299 -18.17 26.93 38.06
C TYR A 299 -18.17 25.42 38.28
N GLY A 300 -17.97 24.97 39.53
CA GLY A 300 -18.01 23.56 39.89
C GLY A 300 -16.64 22.98 40.26
N THR A 301 -16.39 21.73 39.82
CA THR A 301 -15.26 20.91 40.29
C THR A 301 -14.45 20.36 39.12
N VAL A 302 -13.12 20.38 39.24
CA VAL A 302 -12.19 19.68 38.35
C VAL A 302 -11.61 18.50 39.12
N THR A 303 -11.78 17.29 38.59
CA THR A 303 -11.31 16.06 39.26
C THR A 303 -10.28 15.33 38.40
N LEU A 304 -9.10 15.03 38.96
CA LEU A 304 -8.15 14.08 38.37
C LEU A 304 -8.29 12.73 39.06
N ARG A 305 -8.71 11.69 38.33
CA ARG A 305 -8.83 10.33 38.85
C ARG A 305 -7.76 9.43 38.26
N VAL A 306 -6.98 8.78 39.13
CA VAL A 306 -6.00 7.76 38.73
C VAL A 306 -6.59 6.38 38.99
N THR A 307 -6.47 5.48 38.03
CA THR A 307 -6.88 4.08 38.18
C THR A 307 -5.73 3.17 37.78
N ALA A 308 -5.55 2.08 38.51
CA ALA A 308 -4.63 1.02 38.13
C ALA A 308 -5.47 -0.14 37.59
N ASP A 309 -5.30 -0.43 36.31
CA ASP A 309 -5.91 -1.60 35.70
C ASP A 309 -4.99 -2.80 35.96
N VAL A 310 -5.54 -3.87 36.56
CA VAL A 310 -4.78 -5.08 36.84
C VAL A 310 -4.74 -5.90 35.54
N ALA A 311 -3.92 -5.48 34.59
CA ALA A 311 -3.71 -6.24 33.36
C ALA A 311 -2.83 -7.47 33.68
N THR A 312 -3.47 -8.64 33.75
CA THR A 312 -2.81 -9.93 33.60
C THR A 312 -2.05 -9.98 32.29
N ASP A 313 -0.75 -10.27 32.34
CA ASP A 313 0.06 -10.70 31.19
C ASP A 313 -0.70 -11.77 30.39
N VAL A 314 -1.18 -11.42 29.18
CA VAL A 314 -1.04 -12.16 27.91
C VAL A 314 -1.71 -11.34 26.78
N ALA A 315 -0.90 -10.98 25.78
CA ALA A 315 -1.23 -10.66 24.39
C ALA A 315 -2.09 -9.43 24.05
N THR A 316 -1.39 -8.41 23.52
CA THR A 316 -1.74 -7.58 22.36
C THR A 316 -3.19 -7.61 21.87
N ASP A 317 -3.94 -6.55 22.17
CA ASP A 317 -4.89 -5.99 21.22
C ASP A 317 -4.95 -4.47 21.33
N VAL A 318 -4.91 -3.81 20.19
CA VAL A 318 -4.95 -2.34 20.07
C VAL A 318 -6.42 -1.91 20.22
N ALA A 319 -6.78 -1.43 21.40
CA ALA A 319 -8.01 -0.68 21.60
C ALA A 319 -7.64 0.72 22.13
N THR A 320 -7.76 1.70 21.24
CA THR A 320 -7.81 3.11 21.62
C THR A 320 -9.10 3.37 22.38
N ASP A 321 -9.04 3.35 23.70
CA ASP A 321 -10.04 4.00 24.56
C ASP A 321 -9.29 4.73 25.68
N GLY A 322 -8.78 5.91 25.32
CA GLY A 322 -8.29 6.89 26.27
C GLY A 322 -9.47 7.42 27.07
N VAL A 323 -9.64 6.91 28.29
CA VAL A 323 -10.58 7.42 29.28
C VAL A 323 -10.11 8.82 29.71
N THR A 324 -10.69 9.84 29.09
CA THR A 324 -10.89 11.15 29.70
C THR A 324 -12.39 11.30 29.94
N ASP A 325 -12.86 10.76 31.06
CA ASP A 325 -14.18 11.11 31.58
C ASP A 325 -13.98 12.30 32.52
N VAL A 326 -13.95 13.49 31.92
CA VAL A 326 -14.19 14.74 32.63
C VAL A 326 -15.69 14.96 32.55
N THR A 327 -16.42 14.46 33.55
CA THR A 327 -17.85 14.71 33.68
C THR A 327 -18.07 16.14 34.20
N ASP A 328 -18.92 16.89 33.50
CA ASP A 328 -19.56 18.14 33.96
C ASP A 328 -20.24 17.98 35.33
#